data_AF-A0A182T7X2-F1
#
_entry.id   AF-A0A182T7X2-F1
#
_cell.length_a   1.000
_cell.length_b   1.000
_cell.length_c   1.000
_cell.angle_alpha   90.00
_cell.angle_beta   90.00
_cell.angle_gamma   90.00
#
_symmetry.space_group_name_H-M   'P 1'
#
loop_
_entity.id
_entity.type
_entity.pdbx_description
1 polymer ?
#
loop_
_entity_poly.entity_id
_entity_poly.type
_entity_poly.pdbx_seq_one_letter_code
_entity_poly.pdbx_strand_id
1 'polypeptide(L)'
;MKQLACVVVLALVAPHLIAGDCDTKGVIIEKSFLQSVHDCTEYLQIPKERLMQYMANEFPPDDETKCLLFCVGVDLGWWNNTCGLRVPSIVSYFQPVQGDKQYEKRTKECLERRVGAIKSPNSCCQAYETFQCYFQEFGNLVTCPQYVRLTKLQATQAALDCLTMLRYPEDLLKVYASGKVEDSPETRCLYHCIDLRTGLYNHNGICLTAFFIRDGDYNDLRYLSRETKACRDRIRQSGCDKCTEVYNTHKECLSGLGEEGYTSGIITAAAKIALTNLGVGCTSEPKSCVTQAPYHPTYPPTKPTYPPKVYPTTKPPCSVCSNRYETAKPYPSPAASVVPAVALSYSNPKPASSSGNNKCCMGQVYNLPFVAYRAPLCTCSRCVGRQH
;
A
#
# COMPACT_ATOMS: atom_id res chain seq x y z
N MET A 1 -13.75 -42.71 56.64
CA MET A 1 -13.48 -42.86 55.19
C MET A 1 -14.62 -42.21 54.41
N LYS A 2 -14.30 -41.20 53.59
CA LYS A 2 -15.02 -40.67 52.40
C LYS A 2 -16.46 -40.15 52.60
N GLN A 3 -16.88 -39.00 52.11
CA GLN A 3 -16.27 -37.83 51.49
C GLN A 3 -17.32 -36.71 51.61
N LEU A 4 -16.97 -35.58 52.24
CA LEU A 4 -17.56 -34.29 51.93
C LEU A 4 -16.92 -33.82 50.63
N ALA A 5 -17.67 -33.68 49.54
CA ALA A 5 -17.34 -32.82 48.41
C ALA A 5 -18.45 -32.90 47.35
N CYS A 6 -19.26 -31.85 47.23
CA CYS A 6 -19.79 -31.33 45.96
C CYS A 6 -20.79 -30.20 46.25
N VAL A 7 -20.27 -29.11 46.81
CA VAL A 7 -20.94 -27.80 46.74
C VAL A 7 -19.91 -26.84 46.16
N VAL A 8 -20.32 -26.10 45.14
CA VAL A 8 -19.58 -25.04 44.42
C VAL A 8 -18.57 -25.50 43.35
N VAL A 9 -19.08 -25.93 42.18
CA VAL A 9 -18.41 -25.67 40.89
C VAL A 9 -19.49 -25.26 39.89
N LEU A 10 -19.93 -24.00 39.94
CA LEU A 10 -20.91 -23.48 38.96
C LEU A 10 -20.77 -21.97 38.68
N ALA A 11 -19.57 -21.40 38.83
CA ALA A 11 -19.35 -19.98 38.49
C ALA A 11 -17.90 -19.62 38.12
N LEU A 12 -17.17 -20.50 37.41
CA LEU A 12 -15.88 -20.16 36.81
C LEU A 12 -15.78 -20.62 35.35
N VAL A 13 -16.86 -20.41 34.58
CA VAL A 13 -16.74 -20.28 33.13
C VAL A 13 -16.76 -18.78 32.86
N ALA A 14 -15.63 -18.13 33.12
CA ALA A 14 -15.36 -16.86 32.49
C ALA A 14 -15.47 -17.11 30.97
N PRO A 15 -16.32 -16.37 30.23
CA PRO A 15 -16.18 -16.42 28.80
C PRO A 15 -14.78 -15.88 28.52
N HIS A 16 -13.92 -16.74 27.97
CA HIS A 16 -12.81 -16.28 27.17
C HIS A 16 -13.44 -15.45 26.04
N LEU A 17 -13.66 -14.18 26.31
CA LEU A 17 -13.74 -13.16 25.28
C LEU A 17 -12.39 -13.23 24.61
N ILE A 18 -12.33 -14.06 23.56
CA ILE A 18 -11.44 -13.82 22.45
C ILE A 18 -11.80 -12.40 22.06
N ALA A 19 -11.01 -11.43 22.55
CA ALA A 19 -10.89 -10.15 21.90
C ALA A 19 -10.39 -10.53 20.51
N GLY A 20 -11.35 -10.80 19.60
CA GLY A 20 -11.07 -10.74 18.18
C GLY A 20 -10.44 -9.38 18.02
N ASP A 21 -9.18 -9.37 17.59
CA ASP A 21 -8.49 -8.15 17.24
C ASP A 21 -9.48 -7.37 16.38
N CYS A 22 -10.01 -6.26 16.91
CA CYS A 22 -10.96 -5.45 16.18
C CYS A 22 -10.15 -4.91 15.02
N ASP A 23 -10.25 -5.62 13.89
CA ASP A 23 -9.56 -5.34 12.65
C ASP A 23 -10.11 -4.01 12.12
N THR A 24 -9.61 -2.93 12.72
CA THR A 24 -9.90 -1.55 12.37
C THR A 24 -9.08 -1.26 11.13
N LYS A 25 -9.43 -1.91 10.02
CA LYS A 25 -8.79 -1.67 8.72
C LYS A 25 -9.01 -0.21 8.36
N GLY A 26 -7.97 0.59 8.58
CA GLY A 26 -7.88 1.93 8.05
C GLY A 26 -7.61 1.91 6.55
N VAL A 27 -7.07 3.02 6.04
CA VAL A 27 -6.61 3.16 4.65
C VAL A 27 -5.19 2.60 4.48
N ILE A 28 -4.87 1.51 5.19
CA ILE A 28 -3.53 0.90 5.16
C ILE A 28 -3.37 0.17 3.83
N ILE A 29 -2.28 0.48 3.11
CA ILE A 29 -1.93 -0.19 1.87
C ILE A 29 -0.64 -0.99 2.15
N GLU A 30 -0.74 -2.31 2.04
CA GLU A 30 0.41 -3.21 2.04
C GLU A 30 0.43 -3.97 0.74
N LYS A 31 1.60 -4.03 0.09
CA LYS A 31 1.74 -4.68 -1.21
C LYS A 31 3.09 -5.35 -1.34
N SER A 32 3.13 -6.55 -1.89
CA SER A 32 4.39 -7.22 -2.21
C SER A 32 4.86 -6.81 -3.59
N PHE A 33 6.16 -6.99 -3.85
CA PHE A 33 6.72 -6.74 -5.17
C PHE A 33 6.00 -7.52 -6.28
N LEU A 34 5.79 -8.82 -6.07
CA LEU A 34 5.14 -9.68 -7.06
C LEU A 34 3.65 -9.36 -7.25
N GLN A 35 2.95 -8.90 -6.20
CA GLN A 35 1.58 -8.42 -6.36
C GLN A 35 1.53 -7.18 -7.26
N SER A 36 2.47 -6.25 -7.10
CA SER A 36 2.57 -5.08 -7.99
C SER A 36 2.96 -5.46 -9.42
N VAL A 37 3.86 -6.42 -9.60
CA VAL A 37 4.17 -6.97 -10.93
C VAL A 37 2.91 -7.49 -11.61
N HIS A 38 2.08 -8.27 -10.89
CA HIS A 38 0.82 -8.79 -11.42
C HIS A 38 -0.16 -7.66 -11.79
N ASP A 39 -0.34 -6.67 -10.93
CA ASP A 39 -1.28 -5.58 -11.20
C ASP A 39 -0.80 -4.72 -12.38
N CYS A 40 0.51 -4.47 -12.48
CA CYS A 40 1.09 -3.70 -13.57
C CYS A 40 1.13 -4.44 -14.91
N THR A 41 1.25 -5.78 -14.94
CA THR A 41 1.07 -6.52 -16.20
C THR A 41 -0.36 -6.40 -16.71
N GLU A 42 -1.36 -6.36 -15.81
CA GLU A 42 -2.75 -6.11 -16.17
C GLU A 42 -2.95 -4.67 -16.69
N TYR A 43 -2.46 -3.66 -15.96
CA TYR A 43 -2.58 -2.25 -16.36
C TYR A 43 -1.91 -1.96 -17.72
N LEU A 44 -0.76 -2.56 -17.97
CA LEU A 44 0.00 -2.38 -19.21
C LEU A 44 -0.41 -3.35 -20.32
N GLN A 45 -1.35 -4.26 -20.06
CA GLN A 45 -1.79 -5.31 -21.00
C GLN A 45 -0.65 -6.18 -21.54
N ILE A 46 0.32 -6.49 -20.68
CA ILE A 46 1.45 -7.37 -21.02
C ILE A 46 0.94 -8.81 -21.16
N PRO A 47 1.35 -9.56 -22.21
CA PRO A 47 0.92 -10.93 -22.41
C PRO A 47 1.17 -11.81 -21.17
N LYS A 48 0.18 -12.62 -20.79
CA LYS A 48 0.21 -13.42 -19.56
C LYS A 48 1.35 -14.45 -19.57
N GLU A 49 1.82 -14.85 -20.75
CA GLU A 49 2.94 -15.76 -20.93
C GLU A 49 4.23 -15.16 -20.34
N ARG A 50 4.39 -13.83 -20.38
CA ARG A 50 5.54 -13.14 -19.77
C ARG A 50 5.44 -13.04 -18.25
N LEU A 51 4.24 -13.18 -17.68
CA LEU A 51 4.06 -13.14 -16.22
C LEU A 51 4.87 -14.25 -15.54
N MET A 52 4.92 -15.45 -16.12
CA MET A 52 5.72 -16.56 -15.57
C MET A 52 7.22 -16.22 -15.53
N GLN A 53 7.72 -15.51 -16.55
CA GLN A 53 9.10 -15.03 -16.58
C GLN A 53 9.37 -14.05 -15.42
N TYR A 54 8.49 -13.05 -15.23
CA TYR A 54 8.65 -12.08 -14.15
C TYR A 54 8.50 -12.71 -12.75
N MET A 55 7.61 -13.68 -12.59
CA MET A 55 7.44 -14.43 -11.34
C MET A 55 8.66 -15.30 -11.01
N ALA A 56 9.46 -15.67 -12.00
CA ALA A 56 10.76 -16.33 -11.83
C ALA A 56 11.90 -15.33 -11.56
N ASN A 57 11.60 -14.05 -11.34
CA ASN A 57 12.55 -12.94 -11.18
C ASN A 57 13.45 -12.71 -12.40
N GLU A 58 12.98 -13.02 -13.60
CA GLU A 58 13.68 -12.72 -14.85
C GLU A 58 13.15 -11.42 -15.45
N PHE A 59 13.98 -10.39 -15.50
CA PHE A 59 13.61 -9.05 -15.98
C PHE A 59 14.47 -8.61 -17.19
N PRO A 60 14.18 -9.10 -18.41
CA PRO A 60 14.94 -8.76 -19.62
C PRO A 60 14.96 -7.25 -19.92
N PRO A 61 15.99 -6.72 -20.59
CA PRO A 61 16.17 -5.28 -20.83
C PRO A 61 15.36 -4.74 -22.03
N ASP A 62 14.18 -5.30 -22.30
CA ASP A 62 13.27 -4.82 -23.34
C ASP A 62 12.35 -3.69 -22.83
N ASP A 63 11.78 -2.92 -23.76
CA ASP A 63 11.00 -1.72 -23.44
C ASP A 63 9.73 -2.01 -22.62
N GLU A 64 9.11 -3.17 -22.84
CA GLU A 64 7.93 -3.59 -22.09
C GLU A 64 8.29 -3.88 -20.62
N THR A 65 9.35 -4.65 -20.38
CA THR A 65 9.85 -4.93 -19.02
C THR A 65 10.35 -3.66 -18.32
N LYS A 66 10.97 -2.72 -19.04
CA LYS A 66 11.39 -1.44 -18.47
C LYS A 66 10.19 -0.63 -17.96
N CYS A 67 9.12 -0.54 -18.76
CA CYS A 67 7.93 0.18 -18.34
C CYS A 67 7.10 -0.58 -17.30
N LEU A 68 7.16 -1.91 -17.27
CA LEU A 68 6.64 -2.71 -16.16
C LEU A 68 7.30 -2.30 -14.83
N LEU A 69 8.63 -2.27 -14.77
CA LEU A 69 9.34 -1.91 -13.53
C LEU A 69 9.15 -0.44 -13.13
N PHE A 70 8.92 0.45 -14.10
CA PHE A 70 8.45 1.80 -13.81
C PHE A 70 7.07 1.79 -13.15
N CYS A 71 6.10 1.09 -13.72
CA CYS A 71 4.75 0.96 -13.15
C CYS A 71 4.82 0.41 -11.72
N VAL A 72 5.57 -0.68 -11.53
CA VAL A 72 5.77 -1.31 -10.22
C VAL A 72 6.37 -0.31 -9.23
N GLY A 73 7.35 0.47 -9.64
CA GLY A 73 7.95 1.47 -8.77
C GLY A 73 7.01 2.60 -8.37
N VAL A 74 6.13 3.04 -9.28
CA VAL A 74 5.10 4.03 -8.98
C VAL A 74 4.05 3.46 -8.03
N ASP A 75 3.58 2.25 -8.31
CA ASP A 75 2.55 1.55 -7.54
C ASP A 75 3.02 1.19 -6.10
N LEU A 76 4.30 0.82 -5.94
CA LEU A 76 4.92 0.59 -4.63
C LEU A 76 5.45 1.86 -3.96
N GLY A 77 5.36 3.00 -4.63
CA GLY A 77 5.68 4.32 -4.08
C GLY A 77 7.18 4.66 -4.02
N TRP A 78 8.07 3.80 -4.52
CA TRP A 78 9.51 4.08 -4.57
C TRP A 78 9.95 4.91 -5.77
N TRP A 79 9.08 5.08 -6.77
CA TRP A 79 9.32 5.93 -7.93
C TRP A 79 8.34 7.09 -7.96
N ASN A 80 8.86 8.31 -8.08
CA ASN A 80 8.08 9.53 -8.24
C ASN A 80 8.35 10.12 -9.63
N ASN A 81 7.29 10.43 -10.37
CA ASN A 81 7.41 10.96 -11.75
C ASN A 81 8.05 12.36 -11.83
N THR A 82 8.16 13.07 -10.71
CA THR A 82 8.78 14.39 -10.60
C THR A 82 10.18 14.29 -10.00
N CYS A 83 10.33 13.59 -8.87
CA CYS A 83 11.55 13.58 -8.07
C CYS A 83 12.42 12.32 -8.22
N GLY A 84 11.97 11.31 -8.97
CA GLY A 84 12.69 10.05 -9.18
C GLY A 84 12.62 9.09 -7.99
N LEU A 85 13.76 8.46 -7.66
CA LEU A 85 13.87 7.41 -6.65
C LEU A 85 13.62 7.93 -5.22
N ARG A 86 12.79 7.19 -4.48
CA ARG A 86 12.62 7.33 -3.02
C ARG A 86 13.26 6.15 -2.32
N VAL A 87 14.46 6.39 -1.79
CA VAL A 87 15.28 5.35 -1.15
C VAL A 87 14.54 4.60 -0.03
N PRO A 88 13.82 5.26 0.90
CA PRO A 88 13.16 4.54 2.00
C PRO A 88 12.13 3.51 1.54
N SER A 89 11.45 3.77 0.42
CA SER A 89 10.46 2.87 -0.14
C SER A 89 11.09 1.73 -0.94
N ILE A 90 12.18 1.92 -1.69
CA ILE A 90 12.76 0.79 -2.44
C ILE A 90 13.45 -0.20 -1.50
N VAL A 91 14.15 0.29 -0.47
CA VAL A 91 14.92 -0.57 0.45
C VAL A 91 14.02 -1.50 1.27
N SER A 92 12.75 -1.14 1.51
CA SER A 92 11.83 -2.04 2.22
C SER A 92 11.54 -3.33 1.44
N TYR A 93 11.78 -3.36 0.13
CA TYR A 93 11.56 -4.55 -0.70
C TYR A 93 12.79 -5.43 -0.88
N PHE A 94 13.93 -5.05 -0.29
CA PHE A 94 15.16 -5.81 -0.40
C PHE A 94 15.75 -6.15 0.97
N GLN A 95 16.22 -7.37 1.10
CA GLN A 95 16.95 -7.85 2.26
C GLN A 95 18.41 -8.11 1.87
N PRO A 96 19.37 -7.36 2.44
CA PRO A 96 20.79 -7.62 2.23
C PRO A 96 21.16 -9.04 2.63
N VAL A 97 22.10 -9.63 1.89
CA VAL A 97 22.64 -10.97 2.18
C VAL A 97 23.37 -10.94 3.53
N GLN A 98 23.16 -11.96 4.35
CA GLN A 98 23.77 -12.02 5.68
C GLN A 98 25.31 -11.97 5.57
N GLY A 99 25.92 -11.02 6.28
CA GLY A 99 27.37 -10.83 6.29
C GLY A 99 27.91 -9.90 5.19
N ASP A 100 27.09 -9.52 4.22
CA ASP A 100 27.46 -8.49 3.24
C ASP A 100 27.38 -7.11 3.88
N LYS A 101 28.52 -6.43 3.98
CA LYS A 101 28.64 -5.06 4.49
C LYS A 101 28.88 -4.02 3.39
N GLN A 102 29.00 -4.46 2.14
CA GLN A 102 29.35 -3.61 1.00
C GLN A 102 28.17 -3.38 0.05
N TYR A 103 27.02 -4.02 0.28
CA TYR A 103 25.82 -3.91 -0.56
C TYR A 103 25.42 -2.44 -0.83
N GLU A 104 25.44 -1.57 0.17
CA GLU A 104 25.11 -0.14 0.00
C GLU A 104 26.09 0.56 -0.94
N LYS A 105 27.40 0.31 -0.75
CA LYS A 105 28.46 0.91 -1.55
C LYS A 105 28.35 0.45 -3.01
N ARG A 106 28.20 -0.85 -3.25
CA ARG A 106 28.07 -1.39 -4.62
C ARG A 106 26.80 -0.91 -5.31
N THR A 107 25.68 -0.87 -4.57
CA THR A 107 24.42 -0.33 -5.09
C THR A 107 24.58 1.14 -5.50
N LYS A 108 25.21 1.97 -4.65
CA LYS A 108 25.48 3.37 -4.95
C LYS A 108 26.36 3.54 -6.20
N GLU A 109 27.47 2.82 -6.28
CA GLU A 109 28.37 2.85 -7.45
C GLU A 109 27.66 2.38 -8.74
N CYS A 110 26.77 1.39 -8.63
CA CYS A 110 25.93 0.96 -9.74
C CYS A 110 24.97 2.08 -10.20
N LEU A 111 24.29 2.74 -9.26
CA LEU A 111 23.36 3.84 -9.56
C LEU A 111 24.10 5.00 -10.25
N GLU A 112 25.25 5.42 -9.72
CA GLU A 112 26.07 6.48 -10.32
C GLU A 112 26.48 6.16 -11.76
N ARG A 113 26.87 4.91 -12.01
CA ARG A 113 27.34 4.46 -13.33
C ARG A 113 26.21 4.29 -14.34
N ARG A 114 25.13 3.60 -13.96
CA ARG A 114 24.05 3.17 -14.89
C ARG A 114 22.93 4.19 -14.99
N VAL A 115 22.52 4.77 -13.86
CA VAL A 115 21.40 5.71 -13.77
C VAL A 115 21.87 7.14 -14.05
N GLY A 116 23.03 7.52 -13.50
CA GLY A 116 23.61 8.86 -13.71
C GLY A 116 23.92 9.19 -15.18
N ALA A 117 24.11 8.17 -16.02
CA ALA A 117 24.36 8.34 -17.46
C ALA A 117 23.07 8.64 -18.28
N ILE A 118 21.88 8.45 -17.71
CA ILE A 118 20.61 8.58 -18.43
C ILE A 118 20.17 10.05 -18.45
N LYS A 119 20.09 10.64 -19.65
CA LYS A 119 19.73 12.06 -19.86
C LYS A 119 18.24 12.36 -19.73
N SER A 120 17.37 11.35 -19.87
CA SER A 120 15.92 11.52 -19.74
C SER A 120 15.50 11.18 -18.31
N PRO A 121 15.37 12.19 -17.43
CA PRO A 121 14.88 11.95 -16.07
C PRO A 121 13.47 11.36 -16.12
N ASN A 122 13.14 10.56 -15.11
CA ASN A 122 11.82 9.98 -14.86
C ASN A 122 11.30 9.11 -16.02
N SER A 123 12.19 8.38 -16.70
CA SER A 123 11.86 7.46 -17.80
C SER A 123 11.75 6.00 -17.33
N CYS A 124 11.08 5.15 -18.13
CA CYS A 124 11.06 3.70 -17.90
C CYS A 124 12.48 3.11 -17.80
N CYS A 125 13.41 3.61 -18.62
CA CYS A 125 14.81 3.18 -18.56
C CYS A 125 15.45 3.52 -17.21
N GLN A 126 15.20 4.72 -16.69
CA GLN A 126 15.78 5.13 -15.42
C GLN A 126 15.27 4.26 -14.26
N ALA A 127 13.97 4.02 -14.18
CA ALA A 127 13.38 3.16 -13.16
C ALA A 127 13.90 1.72 -13.26
N TYR A 128 14.00 1.18 -14.48
CA TYR A 128 14.56 -0.15 -14.73
C TYR A 128 16.01 -0.27 -14.26
N GLU A 129 16.88 0.65 -14.68
CA GLU A 129 18.29 0.63 -14.31
C GLU A 129 18.49 0.81 -12.80
N THR A 130 17.65 1.65 -12.16
CA THR A 130 17.61 1.77 -10.70
C THR A 130 17.25 0.44 -10.04
N PHE A 131 16.15 -0.19 -10.46
CA PHE A 131 15.73 -1.49 -9.91
C PHE A 131 16.82 -2.56 -10.10
N GLN A 132 17.44 -2.63 -11.28
CA GLN A 132 18.51 -3.59 -11.57
C GLN A 132 19.70 -3.40 -10.64
N CYS A 133 20.07 -2.17 -10.29
CA CYS A 133 21.13 -1.94 -9.30
C CYS A 133 20.78 -2.49 -7.92
N TYR A 134 19.55 -2.28 -7.44
CA TYR A 134 19.13 -2.88 -6.16
C TYR A 134 19.05 -4.40 -6.24
N PHE A 135 18.48 -4.93 -7.31
CA PHE A 135 18.30 -6.36 -7.53
C PHE A 135 19.62 -7.13 -7.63
N GLN A 136 20.65 -6.52 -8.20
CA GLN A 136 21.97 -7.16 -8.37
C GLN A 136 22.89 -6.92 -7.17
N GLU A 137 22.86 -5.73 -6.57
CA GLU A 137 23.89 -5.31 -5.61
C GLU A 137 23.42 -5.20 -4.16
N PHE A 138 22.13 -4.94 -3.92
CA PHE A 138 21.61 -4.65 -2.58
C PHE A 138 21.26 -5.92 -1.81
N GLY A 139 20.58 -6.88 -2.45
CA GLY A 139 20.16 -8.12 -1.79
C GLY A 139 18.99 -8.81 -2.47
N ASN A 140 18.32 -9.70 -1.74
CA ASN A 140 17.20 -10.48 -2.26
C ASN A 140 15.88 -9.73 -2.10
N LEU A 141 14.97 -9.89 -3.06
CA LEU A 141 13.59 -9.41 -2.92
C LEU A 141 12.90 -10.08 -1.73
N VAL A 142 12.20 -9.28 -0.94
CA VAL A 142 11.31 -9.80 0.11
C VAL A 142 9.98 -10.21 -0.52
N THR A 143 9.45 -11.36 -0.11
CA THR A 143 8.16 -11.86 -0.61
C THR A 143 6.96 -11.30 0.14
N CYS A 144 7.19 -10.82 1.37
CA CYS A 144 6.14 -10.29 2.23
C CYS A 144 5.70 -8.90 1.74
N PRO A 145 4.38 -8.60 1.81
CA PRO A 145 3.88 -7.25 1.58
C PRO A 145 4.61 -6.23 2.46
N GLN A 146 4.92 -5.08 1.87
CA GLN A 146 5.52 -3.95 2.56
C GLN A 146 4.51 -2.79 2.61
N TYR A 147 4.68 -1.93 3.60
CA TYR A 147 3.90 -0.71 3.71
C TYR A 147 4.10 0.19 2.47
N VAL A 148 3.00 0.54 1.81
CA VAL A 148 3.00 1.50 0.70
C VAL A 148 2.60 2.86 1.24
N ARG A 149 3.45 3.85 0.96
CA ARG A 149 3.25 5.24 1.36
C ARG A 149 1.92 5.77 0.83
N LEU A 150 1.13 6.37 1.73
CA LEU A 150 -0.05 7.11 1.33
C LEU A 150 0.31 8.47 0.71
N THR A 151 -0.48 8.89 -0.27
CA THR A 151 -0.45 10.28 -0.72
C THR A 151 -0.95 11.21 0.38
N LYS A 152 -0.55 12.49 0.34
CA LYS A 152 -1.05 13.50 1.27
C LYS A 152 -2.57 13.61 1.23
N LEU A 153 -3.19 13.44 0.06
CA LEU A 153 -4.64 13.40 -0.11
C LEU A 153 -5.29 12.23 0.66
N GLN A 154 -4.76 11.02 0.53
CA GLN A 154 -5.25 9.84 1.27
C GLN A 154 -5.06 10.02 2.79
N ALA A 155 -3.94 10.58 3.22
CA ALA A 155 -3.70 10.88 4.64
C ALA A 155 -4.66 11.96 5.18
N THR A 156 -4.93 13.02 4.41
CA THR A 156 -5.95 14.02 4.74
C THR A 156 -7.35 13.42 4.81
N GLN A 157 -7.69 12.50 3.90
CA GLN A 157 -8.96 11.78 3.98
C GLN A 157 -9.05 10.94 5.27
N ALA A 158 -7.98 10.25 5.65
CA ALA A 158 -7.95 9.52 6.92
C ALA A 158 -8.15 10.44 8.14
N ALA A 159 -7.54 11.63 8.12
CA ALA A 159 -7.75 12.63 9.17
C ALA A 159 -9.20 13.16 9.19
N LEU A 160 -9.83 13.37 8.03
CA LEU A 160 -11.23 13.75 7.93
C LEU A 160 -12.16 12.67 8.49
N ASP A 161 -11.90 11.41 8.16
CA ASP A 161 -12.64 10.27 8.72
C ASP A 161 -12.52 10.25 10.25
N CYS A 162 -11.30 10.46 10.79
CA CYS A 162 -11.07 10.53 12.23
C CYS A 162 -11.83 11.66 12.92
N LEU A 163 -11.80 12.88 12.38
CA LEU A 163 -12.58 14.01 12.90
C LEU A 163 -14.08 13.69 12.95
N THR A 164 -14.58 13.00 11.92
CA THR A 164 -15.99 12.62 11.80
C THR A 164 -16.37 11.49 12.76
N MET A 165 -15.61 10.40 12.81
CA MET A 165 -15.89 9.25 13.67
C MET A 165 -15.81 9.60 15.16
N LEU A 166 -14.84 10.45 15.52
CA LEU A 166 -14.68 10.95 16.89
C LEU A 166 -15.63 12.12 17.22
N ARG A 167 -16.45 12.56 16.25
CA ARG A 167 -17.47 13.60 16.40
C ARG A 167 -16.94 14.92 16.95
N TYR A 168 -15.88 15.44 16.33
CA TYR A 168 -15.29 16.71 16.74
C TYR A 168 -16.30 17.86 16.62
N PRO A 169 -16.47 18.70 17.66
CA PRO A 169 -17.43 19.79 17.62
C PRO A 169 -16.99 20.88 16.63
N GLU A 170 -17.96 21.59 16.06
CA GLU A 170 -17.74 22.62 15.04
C GLU A 170 -16.74 23.69 15.49
N ASP A 171 -16.80 24.11 16.76
CA ASP A 171 -15.89 25.12 17.29
C ASP A 171 -14.43 24.65 17.32
N LEU A 172 -14.19 23.37 17.64
CA LEU A 172 -12.84 22.81 17.59
C LEU A 172 -12.37 22.63 16.14
N LEU A 173 -13.27 22.28 15.22
CA LEU A 173 -12.97 22.24 13.79
C LEU A 173 -12.56 23.63 13.25
N LYS A 174 -13.21 24.72 13.70
CA LYS A 174 -12.82 26.10 13.35
C LYS A 174 -11.40 26.42 13.83
N VAL A 175 -11.05 26.01 15.05
CA VAL A 175 -9.70 26.18 15.61
C VAL A 175 -8.67 25.43 14.75
N TYR A 176 -8.87 24.14 14.47
CA TYR A 176 -7.96 23.36 13.62
C TYR A 176 -7.87 23.89 12.18
N ALA A 177 -8.98 24.33 11.60
CA ALA A 177 -9.03 24.92 10.26
C ALA A 177 -8.24 26.24 10.17
N SER A 178 -8.10 26.96 11.29
CA SER A 178 -7.26 28.16 11.39
C SER A 178 -5.76 27.87 11.48
N GLY A 179 -5.35 26.59 11.52
CA GLY A 179 -3.96 26.17 11.65
C GLY A 179 -3.49 25.94 13.08
N LYS A 180 -4.36 26.11 14.07
CA LYS A 180 -4.03 25.92 15.49
C LYS A 180 -4.32 24.49 15.91
N VAL A 181 -3.29 23.64 15.96
CA VAL A 181 -3.38 22.25 16.44
C VAL A 181 -2.55 22.13 17.72
N GLU A 182 -3.15 22.51 18.83
CA GLU A 182 -2.51 22.57 20.16
C GLU A 182 -2.69 21.26 20.94
N ASP A 183 -1.88 21.07 21.97
CA ASP A 183 -1.98 19.90 22.84
C ASP A 183 -3.28 19.92 23.65
N SER A 184 -4.16 18.95 23.38
CA SER A 184 -5.37 18.68 24.15
C SER A 184 -5.67 17.18 24.13
N PRO A 185 -6.49 16.66 25.05
CA PRO A 185 -6.91 15.26 25.02
C PRO A 185 -7.51 14.84 23.68
N GLU A 186 -8.30 15.72 23.06
CA GLU A 186 -8.84 15.56 21.71
C GLU A 186 -7.69 15.43 20.71
N THR A 187 -6.82 16.45 20.58
CA THR A 187 -5.70 16.43 19.63
C THR A 187 -4.85 15.17 19.75
N ARG A 188 -4.54 14.73 20.98
CA ARG A 188 -3.80 13.49 21.24
C ARG A 188 -4.49 12.27 20.64
N CYS A 189 -5.81 12.15 20.84
CA CYS A 189 -6.58 11.04 20.29
C CYS A 189 -6.78 11.16 18.77
N LEU A 190 -6.80 12.37 18.21
CA LEU A 190 -6.80 12.55 16.76
C LEU A 190 -5.52 12.02 16.13
N TYR A 191 -4.35 12.32 16.72
CA TYR A 191 -3.07 11.76 16.28
C TYR A 191 -3.09 10.23 16.33
N HIS A 192 -3.58 9.64 17.42
CA HIS A 192 -3.70 8.18 17.52
C HIS A 192 -4.63 7.58 16.46
N CYS A 193 -5.79 8.18 16.23
CA CYS A 193 -6.72 7.72 15.20
C CYS A 193 -6.09 7.76 13.80
N ILE A 194 -5.41 8.86 13.46
CA ILE A 194 -4.74 9.03 12.18
C ILE A 194 -3.66 7.96 12.01
N ASP A 195 -2.74 7.86 12.97
CA ASP A 195 -1.62 6.92 12.87
C ASP A 195 -2.10 5.47 12.79
N LEU A 196 -3.15 5.12 13.54
CA LEU A 196 -3.77 3.80 13.46
C LEU A 196 -4.38 3.57 12.06
N ARG A 197 -5.16 4.52 11.53
CA ARG A 197 -5.81 4.37 10.22
C ARG A 197 -4.84 4.40 9.04
N THR A 198 -3.67 5.01 9.20
CA THR A 198 -2.66 5.09 8.14
C THR A 198 -1.55 4.06 8.29
N GLY A 199 -1.64 3.15 9.27
CA GLY A 199 -0.66 2.07 9.48
C GLY A 199 0.65 2.52 10.13
N LEU A 200 0.68 3.73 10.70
CA LEU A 200 1.81 4.27 11.44
C LEU A 200 1.82 3.84 12.91
N TYR A 201 0.72 3.29 13.40
CA TYR A 201 0.58 2.69 14.73
C TYR A 201 -0.03 1.29 14.63
N ASN A 202 0.51 0.33 15.38
CA ASN A 202 -0.01 -1.03 15.46
C ASN A 202 0.05 -1.58 16.91
N HIS A 203 -0.15 -2.89 17.10
CA HIS A 203 -0.08 -3.53 18.41
C HIS A 203 1.30 -3.35 19.11
N ASN A 204 2.35 -3.04 18.35
CA ASN A 204 3.69 -2.72 18.85
C ASN A 204 3.94 -1.21 19.03
N GLY A 205 2.90 -0.39 18.99
CA GLY A 205 3.01 1.06 19.10
C GLY A 205 3.36 1.72 17.76
N ILE A 206 4.07 2.85 17.82
CA ILE A 206 4.52 3.60 16.63
C ILE A 206 5.50 2.79 15.77
N CYS A 207 5.19 2.69 14.48
CA CYS A 207 5.97 1.98 13.47
C CYS A 207 6.99 2.93 12.80
N LEU A 208 8.21 2.99 13.34
CA LEU A 208 9.27 3.88 12.86
C LEU A 208 9.65 3.64 11.38
N THR A 209 9.59 2.39 10.91
CA THR A 209 9.82 2.07 9.49
C THR A 209 8.74 2.65 8.59
N ALA A 210 7.46 2.63 9.02
CA ALA A 210 6.38 3.23 8.25
C ALA A 210 6.51 4.77 8.20
N PHE A 211 6.99 5.40 9.27
CA PHE A 211 7.34 6.83 9.26
C PHE A 211 8.50 7.14 8.32
N PHE A 212 9.56 6.32 8.33
CA PHE A 212 10.69 6.46 7.40
C PHE A 212 10.24 6.38 5.93
N ILE A 213 9.32 5.47 5.61
CA ILE A 213 8.70 5.35 4.28
C ILE A 213 7.77 6.54 3.98
N ARG A 214 6.94 6.95 4.96
CA ARG A 214 6.01 8.09 4.85
C ARG A 214 6.74 9.40 4.58
N ASP A 215 7.97 9.55 5.05
CA ASP A 215 8.78 10.76 4.86
C ASP A 215 9.92 10.52 3.86
N GLY A 216 9.72 9.57 2.94
CA GLY A 216 10.76 9.08 2.04
C GLY A 216 11.46 10.12 1.17
N ASP A 217 10.90 11.32 1.02
CA ASP A 217 11.54 12.42 0.28
C ASP A 217 12.70 13.06 1.07
N TYR A 218 12.78 12.85 2.39
CA TYR A 218 13.87 13.35 3.25
C TYR A 218 14.97 12.31 3.48
N ASN A 219 14.65 11.02 3.36
CA ASN A 219 15.59 9.91 3.58
C ASN A 219 16.36 10.00 4.91
N ASP A 220 15.66 10.33 5.99
CA ASP A 220 16.27 10.55 7.30
C ASP A 220 16.43 9.24 8.10
N LEU A 221 17.63 8.68 8.10
CA LEU A 221 17.96 7.43 8.81
C LEU A 221 17.80 7.54 10.33
N ARG A 222 17.66 8.75 10.90
CA ARG A 222 17.38 8.90 12.34
C ARG A 222 16.09 8.24 12.76
N TYR A 223 15.11 8.05 11.86
CA TYR A 223 13.92 7.24 12.14
C TYR A 223 14.27 5.82 12.61
N LEU A 224 15.31 5.22 12.04
CA LEU A 224 15.72 3.83 12.30
C LEU A 224 16.86 3.74 13.34
N SER A 225 17.24 4.87 13.94
CA SER A 225 18.33 4.93 14.92
C SER A 225 17.95 4.25 16.25
N ARG A 226 18.98 3.84 17.01
CA ARG A 226 18.78 3.26 18.34
C ARG A 226 18.19 4.28 19.30
N GLU A 227 18.54 5.54 19.13
CA GLU A 227 18.10 6.68 19.93
C GLU A 227 16.59 6.91 19.77
N THR A 228 16.10 6.97 18.53
CA THR A 228 14.66 7.13 18.25
C THR A 228 13.85 5.93 18.74
N LYS A 229 14.38 4.71 18.54
CA LYS A 229 13.77 3.47 19.04
C LYS A 229 13.67 3.47 20.57
N ALA A 230 14.75 3.80 21.26
CA ALA A 230 14.79 3.88 22.71
C ALA A 230 13.86 4.98 23.25
N CYS A 231 13.79 6.12 22.58
CA CYS A 231 12.85 7.20 22.93
C CYS A 231 11.39 6.73 22.87
N ARG A 232 10.98 6.12 21.75
CA ARG A 232 9.63 5.54 21.59
C ARG A 232 9.35 4.48 22.66
N ASP A 233 10.29 3.56 22.87
CA ASP A 233 10.10 2.45 23.81
C ASP A 233 9.97 2.96 25.26
N ARG A 234 10.71 4.00 25.64
CA ARG A 234 10.57 4.69 26.94
C ARG A 234 9.17 5.30 27.10
N ILE A 235 8.66 5.99 26.09
CA ILE A 235 7.31 6.58 26.15
C ILE A 235 6.25 5.48 26.30
N ARG A 236 6.38 4.40 25.53
CA ARG A 236 5.46 3.26 25.62
C ARG A 236 5.50 2.58 27.00
N GLN A 237 6.69 2.45 27.58
CA GLN A 237 6.88 1.87 28.91
C GLN A 237 6.40 2.77 30.06
N SER A 238 6.14 4.05 29.81
CA SER A 238 5.61 4.96 30.84
C SER A 238 4.19 4.60 31.32
N GLY A 239 3.45 3.80 30.55
CA GLY A 239 2.10 3.36 30.90
C GLY A 239 1.00 4.40 30.64
N CYS A 240 1.30 5.46 29.89
CA CYS A 240 0.27 6.41 29.43
C CYS A 240 -0.78 5.72 28.53
N ASP A 241 -1.94 6.35 28.39
CA ASP A 241 -2.94 5.92 27.42
C ASP A 241 -2.41 6.04 25.99
N LYS A 242 -3.01 5.30 25.04
CA LYS A 242 -2.53 5.23 23.65
C LYS A 242 -2.55 6.59 22.94
N CYS A 243 -3.49 7.49 23.26
CA CYS A 243 -3.54 8.81 22.68
C CYS A 243 -2.32 9.64 23.11
N THR A 244 -2.04 9.62 24.41
CA THR A 244 -0.86 10.28 24.98
C THR A 244 0.45 9.64 24.51
N GLU A 245 0.54 8.31 24.40
CA GLU A 245 1.72 7.61 23.86
C GLU A 245 2.08 8.10 22.45
N VAL A 246 1.09 8.11 21.54
CA VAL A 246 1.30 8.55 20.16
C VAL A 246 1.74 10.01 20.13
N TYR A 247 0.98 10.89 20.78
CA TYR A 247 1.26 12.32 20.74
C TYR A 247 2.65 12.66 21.31
N ASN A 248 2.99 12.11 22.47
CA ASN A 248 4.31 12.32 23.07
C ASN A 248 5.42 11.76 22.18
N THR A 249 5.20 10.62 21.50
CA THR A 249 6.19 10.09 20.54
C THR A 249 6.42 11.06 19.38
N HIS A 250 5.37 11.66 18.81
CA HIS A 250 5.52 12.71 17.78
C HIS A 250 6.32 13.90 18.30
N LYS A 251 6.02 14.37 19.51
CA LYS A 251 6.62 15.58 20.08
C LYS A 251 8.04 15.39 20.58
N GLU A 252 8.34 14.26 21.23
CA GLU A 252 9.63 14.02 21.89
C GLU A 252 10.61 13.25 21.01
N CYS A 253 10.12 12.30 20.19
CA CYS A 253 11.00 11.37 19.46
C CYS A 253 11.08 11.67 17.96
N LEU A 254 10.02 12.22 17.37
CA LEU A 254 9.94 12.46 15.92
C LEU A 254 10.09 13.94 15.53
N SER A 255 10.23 14.83 16.52
CA SER A 255 10.43 16.26 16.27
C SER A 255 11.70 16.51 15.46
N GLY A 256 11.59 17.29 14.38
CA GLY A 256 12.70 17.57 13.47
C GLY A 256 13.08 16.43 12.52
N LEU A 257 12.25 15.38 12.43
CA LEU A 257 12.34 14.34 11.40
C LEU A 257 11.26 14.57 10.32
N GLY A 258 11.61 14.32 9.07
CA GLY A 258 10.66 14.37 7.95
C GLY A 258 10.11 15.76 7.63
N GLU A 259 8.86 15.82 7.16
CA GLU A 259 8.17 17.08 6.83
C GLU A 259 7.68 17.77 8.11
N GLU A 260 8.17 18.98 8.36
CA GLU A 260 7.74 19.80 9.48
C GLU A 260 6.22 20.06 9.40
N GLY A 261 5.52 19.77 10.49
CA GLY A 261 4.07 19.99 10.56
C GLY A 261 3.25 19.09 9.65
N TYR A 262 3.77 17.93 9.20
CA TYR A 262 3.00 16.99 8.35
C TYR A 262 1.62 16.67 8.94
N THR A 263 1.58 16.16 10.18
CA THR A 263 0.36 15.69 10.83
C THR A 263 -0.59 16.86 11.13
N SER A 264 -0.09 17.98 11.65
CA SER A 264 -0.92 19.17 11.90
C SER A 264 -1.47 19.75 10.59
N GLY A 265 -0.68 19.74 9.52
CA GLY A 265 -1.10 20.19 8.19
C GLY A 265 -2.24 19.36 7.61
N ILE A 266 -2.18 18.02 7.71
CA ILE A 266 -3.31 17.17 7.26
C ILE A 266 -4.55 17.34 8.15
N ILE A 267 -4.38 17.58 9.46
CA ILE A 267 -5.50 17.90 10.38
C ILE A 267 -6.17 19.22 9.98
N THR A 268 -5.39 20.27 9.73
CA THR A 268 -5.91 21.58 9.30
C THR A 268 -6.65 21.47 7.97
N ALA A 269 -6.10 20.73 7.00
CA ALA A 269 -6.77 20.50 5.72
C ALA A 269 -8.09 19.71 5.90
N ALA A 270 -8.07 18.65 6.71
CA ALA A 270 -9.24 17.84 7.01
C ALA A 270 -10.34 18.64 7.72
N ALA A 271 -9.97 19.50 8.68
CA ALA A 271 -10.92 20.35 9.41
C ALA A 271 -11.63 21.36 8.49
N LYS A 272 -10.92 21.93 7.51
CA LYS A 272 -11.53 22.80 6.48
C LYS A 272 -12.56 22.04 5.64
N ILE A 273 -12.26 20.80 5.26
CA ILE A 273 -13.20 19.95 4.52
C ILE A 273 -14.41 19.60 5.40
N ALA A 274 -14.19 19.23 6.66
CA ALA A 274 -15.26 18.89 7.61
C ALA A 274 -16.26 20.05 7.79
N LEU A 275 -15.77 21.27 7.99
CA LEU A 275 -16.62 22.47 8.10
C LEU A 275 -17.42 22.74 6.82
N THR A 276 -16.80 22.53 5.66
CA THR A 276 -17.48 22.68 4.36
C THR A 276 -18.63 21.68 4.26
N ASN A 277 -18.40 20.43 4.66
CA ASN A 277 -19.42 19.37 4.62
C ASN A 277 -20.59 19.62 5.59
N LEU A 278 -20.35 20.23 6.76
CA LEU A 278 -21.42 20.61 7.70
C LEU A 278 -22.38 21.65 7.08
N GLY A 279 -21.87 22.53 6.21
CA GLY A 279 -22.70 23.48 5.47
C GLY A 279 -23.51 22.87 4.32
N VAL A 280 -23.20 21.63 3.91
CA VAL A 280 -23.94 20.90 2.86
C VAL A 280 -25.01 20.04 3.54
N GLY A 281 -26.18 20.63 3.78
CA GLY A 281 -27.33 19.87 4.26
C GLY A 281 -27.74 18.80 3.24
N CYS A 282 -28.13 17.61 3.72
CA CYS A 282 -28.82 16.63 2.88
C CYS A 282 -30.21 17.18 2.54
N THR A 283 -30.31 18.02 1.51
CA THR A 283 -31.61 18.40 0.96
C THR A 283 -32.21 17.16 0.31
N SER A 284 -33.11 16.50 1.03
CA SER A 284 -34.12 15.67 0.40
C SER A 284 -35.01 16.60 -0.41
N GLU A 285 -34.62 16.95 -1.62
CA GLU A 285 -35.62 17.41 -2.58
C GLU A 285 -36.49 16.18 -2.88
N PRO A 286 -37.78 16.16 -2.47
CA PRO A 286 -38.69 15.24 -3.08
C PRO A 286 -38.80 15.67 -4.55
N LYS A 287 -38.00 15.04 -5.41
CA LYS A 287 -38.31 15.02 -6.83
C LYS A 287 -39.65 14.32 -6.95
N SER A 288 -40.72 15.10 -6.93
CA SER A 288 -42.02 14.67 -7.39
C SER A 288 -41.79 14.15 -8.80
N CYS A 289 -41.91 12.84 -8.98
CA CYS A 289 -41.98 12.24 -10.30
C CYS A 289 -43.25 12.82 -10.95
N VAL A 290 -43.11 13.94 -11.66
CA VAL A 290 -44.11 14.36 -12.62
C VAL A 290 -44.11 13.27 -13.67
N THR A 291 -45.18 12.49 -13.66
CA THR A 291 -45.52 11.51 -14.69
C THR A 291 -45.64 12.25 -16.02
N GLN A 292 -44.53 12.43 -16.73
CA GLN A 292 -44.58 12.84 -18.12
C GLN A 292 -45.10 11.66 -18.93
N ALA A 293 -46.21 11.90 -19.64
CA ALA A 293 -46.79 10.95 -20.57
C ALA A 293 -45.74 10.46 -21.58
N PRO A 294 -45.77 9.18 -21.97
CA PRO A 294 -44.77 8.62 -22.87
C PRO A 294 -44.82 9.34 -24.23
N TYR A 295 -43.75 10.07 -24.54
CA TYR A 295 -43.51 10.60 -25.87
C TYR A 295 -43.06 9.44 -26.75
N HIS A 296 -43.92 8.99 -27.67
CA HIS A 296 -43.53 8.05 -28.73
C HIS A 296 -42.78 8.82 -29.83
N PRO A 297 -41.50 8.55 -30.09
CA PRO A 297 -40.82 9.09 -31.26
C PRO A 297 -41.31 8.34 -32.51
N THR A 298 -41.91 9.05 -33.47
CA THR A 298 -42.45 8.50 -34.72
C THR A 298 -41.40 8.26 -35.82
N TYR A 299 -40.10 8.27 -35.52
CA TYR A 299 -39.08 8.06 -36.53
C TYR A 299 -37.95 7.12 -36.04
N PRO A 300 -37.54 6.13 -36.86
CA PRO A 300 -36.40 5.29 -36.53
C PRO A 300 -35.10 6.10 -36.59
N PRO A 301 -34.14 5.87 -35.66
CA PRO A 301 -32.87 6.57 -35.67
C PRO A 301 -32.01 6.11 -36.84
N THR A 302 -31.66 7.04 -37.72
CA THR A 302 -30.66 6.84 -38.78
C THR A 302 -29.29 6.61 -38.15
N LYS A 303 -28.67 5.48 -38.48
CA LYS A 303 -27.31 5.10 -38.08
C LYS A 303 -26.32 6.19 -38.55
N PRO A 304 -25.51 6.81 -37.67
CA PRO A 304 -24.41 7.65 -38.13
C PRO A 304 -23.29 6.77 -38.69
N THR A 305 -23.05 6.89 -40.00
CA THR A 305 -21.89 6.29 -40.68
C THR A 305 -20.66 7.14 -40.36
N TYR A 306 -19.80 6.66 -39.47
CA TYR A 306 -18.47 7.24 -39.27
C TYR A 306 -17.48 6.55 -40.20
N PRO A 307 -16.66 7.28 -40.98
CA PRO A 307 -15.57 6.68 -41.74
C PRO A 307 -14.47 6.16 -40.78
N PRO A 308 -13.79 5.05 -41.11
CA PRO A 308 -12.74 4.50 -40.26
C PRO A 308 -11.56 5.46 -40.19
N LYS A 309 -11.24 5.95 -38.99
CA LYS A 309 -9.95 6.62 -38.72
C LYS A 309 -8.85 5.56 -38.70
N VAL A 310 -8.08 5.51 -39.78
CA VAL A 310 -6.80 4.81 -39.84
C VAL A 310 -5.79 5.65 -39.06
N TYR A 311 -5.30 5.13 -37.93
CA TYR A 311 -4.15 5.72 -37.24
C TYR A 311 -2.88 5.13 -37.85
N PRO A 312 -1.94 5.94 -38.36
CA PRO A 312 -0.64 5.43 -38.81
C PRO A 312 0.17 4.96 -37.60
N THR A 313 0.40 3.64 -37.55
CA THR A 313 1.26 2.96 -36.58
C THR A 313 2.73 3.14 -36.96
N THR A 314 3.30 4.29 -36.63
CA THR A 314 4.76 4.45 -36.58
C THR A 314 5.12 5.39 -35.44
N LYS A 315 5.20 4.85 -34.21
CA LYS A 315 6.03 5.49 -33.18
C LYS A 315 7.49 5.23 -33.56
N PRO A 316 8.34 6.27 -33.65
CA PRO A 316 9.76 6.04 -33.89
C PRO A 316 10.36 5.31 -32.68
N PRO A 317 11.22 4.29 -32.89
CA PRO A 317 11.94 3.66 -31.80
C PRO A 317 12.87 4.67 -31.12
N CYS A 318 13.01 4.55 -29.80
CA CYS A 318 13.85 5.41 -28.98
C CYS A 318 15.33 5.17 -29.34
N SER A 319 15.90 6.00 -30.20
CA SER A 319 17.23 5.81 -30.83
C SER A 319 18.43 5.96 -29.88
N VAL A 320 18.20 6.06 -28.56
CA VAL A 320 19.26 6.37 -27.58
C VAL A 320 19.73 5.15 -26.78
N CYS A 321 18.99 4.04 -26.80
CA CYS A 321 19.39 2.81 -26.08
C CYS A 321 20.10 1.77 -26.97
N SER A 322 20.15 1.94 -28.29
CA SER A 322 20.68 0.91 -29.20
C SER A 322 22.20 0.88 -29.36
N ASN A 323 22.92 1.89 -28.86
CA ASN A 323 24.36 2.01 -29.10
C ASN A 323 25.14 2.12 -27.78
N ARG A 324 25.27 0.98 -27.08
CA ARG A 324 26.41 0.55 -26.25
C ARG A 324 25.95 -0.59 -25.33
N TYR A 325 25.80 -1.78 -25.90
CA TYR A 325 25.92 -3.01 -25.13
C TYR A 325 27.25 -3.65 -25.53
N GLU A 326 28.30 -3.38 -24.75
CA GLU A 326 29.29 -4.44 -24.56
C GLU A 326 28.58 -5.57 -23.84
N THR A 327 28.67 -6.77 -24.40
CA THR A 327 28.14 -8.00 -23.83
C THR A 327 28.75 -8.20 -22.44
N ALA A 328 28.01 -7.82 -21.39
CA ALA A 328 28.35 -8.18 -20.04
C ALA A 328 28.42 -9.71 -19.97
N LYS A 329 29.59 -10.24 -19.63
CA LYS A 329 29.79 -11.68 -19.44
C LYS A 329 28.80 -12.19 -18.39
N PRO A 330 28.23 -13.40 -18.54
CA PRO A 330 27.40 -14.00 -17.51
C PRO A 330 28.21 -14.13 -16.23
N TYR A 331 27.85 -13.38 -15.19
CA TYR A 331 28.36 -13.60 -13.85
C TYR A 331 27.49 -14.69 -13.21
N PRO A 332 28.06 -15.83 -12.78
CA PRO A 332 27.31 -16.82 -12.03
C PRO A 332 26.98 -16.24 -10.65
N SER A 333 25.72 -15.84 -10.46
CA SER A 333 25.20 -15.56 -9.13
C SER A 333 25.05 -16.89 -8.38
N PRO A 334 25.52 -17.01 -7.13
CA PRO A 334 25.30 -18.20 -6.29
C PRO A 334 23.80 -18.45 -5.97
N ALA A 335 22.91 -17.53 -6.32
CA ALA A 335 21.48 -17.62 -6.01
C ALA A 335 20.67 -18.48 -7.00
N ALA A 336 21.26 -18.97 -8.10
CA ALA A 336 20.55 -19.80 -9.10
C ALA A 336 20.47 -21.29 -8.76
N SER A 337 20.99 -21.74 -7.61
CA SER A 337 21.02 -23.15 -7.22
C SER A 337 19.96 -23.49 -6.18
N VAL A 338 18.69 -23.27 -6.49
CA VAL A 338 17.58 -23.90 -5.76
C VAL A 338 16.71 -24.64 -6.76
N VAL A 339 16.77 -25.98 -6.68
CA VAL A 339 15.98 -26.90 -7.49
C VAL A 339 14.49 -26.65 -7.22
N PRO A 340 13.63 -26.52 -8.24
CA PRO A 340 12.19 -26.41 -8.05
C PRO A 340 11.64 -27.70 -7.41
N ALA A 341 10.81 -27.54 -6.36
CA ALA A 341 10.07 -28.67 -5.80
C ALA A 341 9.12 -29.26 -6.85
N VAL A 342 9.13 -30.58 -6.93
CA VAL A 342 8.35 -31.43 -7.86
C VAL A 342 6.88 -31.03 -7.88
N ALA A 343 6.34 -30.78 -9.08
CA ALA A 343 4.93 -30.53 -9.31
C ALA A 343 4.08 -31.77 -9.00
N LEU A 344 3.17 -31.65 -8.03
CA LEU A 344 2.13 -32.65 -7.80
C LEU A 344 1.03 -32.52 -8.86
N SER A 345 0.96 -33.52 -9.73
CA SER A 345 -0.13 -33.73 -10.70
C SER A 345 -1.42 -34.09 -9.95
N TYR A 346 -2.48 -33.29 -10.13
CA TYR A 346 -3.84 -33.65 -9.72
C TYR A 346 -4.77 -33.75 -10.94
N SER A 347 -5.21 -34.97 -11.21
CA SER A 347 -6.27 -35.33 -12.15
C SER A 347 -7.66 -35.08 -11.51
N ASN A 348 -8.51 -34.32 -12.21
CA ASN A 348 -9.91 -34.08 -11.81
C ASN A 348 -10.84 -35.23 -12.22
N PRO A 349 -11.75 -35.70 -11.34
CA PRO A 349 -12.94 -36.44 -11.74
C PRO A 349 -14.12 -35.49 -12.03
N LYS A 350 -14.88 -35.78 -13.10
CA LYS A 350 -16.16 -35.13 -13.46
C LYS A 350 -17.23 -35.29 -12.36
N PRO A 351 -18.11 -34.30 -12.12
CA PRO A 351 -19.33 -34.51 -11.36
C PRO A 351 -20.51 -34.92 -12.24
N ALA A 352 -21.29 -35.87 -11.74
CA ALA A 352 -22.57 -36.31 -12.28
C ALA A 352 -23.72 -35.40 -11.81
N SER A 353 -24.74 -35.30 -12.65
CA SER A 353 -25.99 -34.56 -12.49
C SER A 353 -26.99 -35.22 -11.54
N SER A 354 -27.76 -34.42 -10.79
CA SER A 354 -29.19 -34.70 -10.55
C SER A 354 -29.96 -33.45 -10.08
N SER A 355 -31.24 -33.45 -10.45
CA SER A 355 -32.20 -32.34 -10.49
C SER A 355 -33.05 -32.21 -9.21
N GLY A 356 -33.71 -31.05 -9.02
CA GLY A 356 -34.87 -30.93 -8.10
C GLY A 356 -35.37 -29.52 -7.72
N ASN A 357 -36.27 -28.96 -8.54
CA ASN A 357 -37.36 -27.97 -8.30
C ASN A 357 -37.47 -27.19 -6.96
N ASN A 358 -37.59 -25.84 -6.99
CA ASN A 358 -38.89 -25.10 -7.09
C ASN A 358 -38.77 -23.55 -6.89
N LYS A 359 -39.55 -22.82 -7.71
CA LYS A 359 -40.21 -21.49 -7.55
C LYS A 359 -39.44 -20.15 -7.62
N CYS A 360 -39.85 -19.37 -8.64
CA CYS A 360 -39.72 -17.92 -8.89
C CYS A 360 -40.29 -17.05 -7.72
N CYS A 361 -39.92 -15.79 -7.50
CA CYS A 361 -39.80 -14.63 -8.40
C CYS A 361 -38.92 -13.51 -7.81
N MET A 362 -38.21 -12.79 -8.67
CA MET A 362 -38.04 -11.31 -8.77
C MET A 362 -36.63 -10.98 -9.29
N GLY A 363 -36.60 -10.28 -10.42
CA GLY A 363 -35.38 -9.97 -11.16
C GLY A 363 -34.55 -8.88 -10.52
N GLN A 364 -33.24 -9.00 -10.66
CA GLN A 364 -32.31 -7.89 -10.63
C GLN A 364 -31.18 -8.12 -11.64
N VAL A 365 -30.85 -7.02 -12.30
CA VAL A 365 -29.99 -6.83 -13.45
C VAL A 365 -28.52 -6.85 -13.00
N TYR A 366 -27.68 -7.53 -13.78
CA TYR A 366 -26.21 -7.62 -13.79
C TYR A 366 -25.42 -7.16 -12.55
N ASN A 367 -24.98 -8.13 -11.74
CA ASN A 367 -23.69 -8.10 -11.03
C ASN A 367 -23.25 -9.55 -10.78
N LEU A 368 -22.43 -10.09 -11.69
CA LEU A 368 -21.71 -11.35 -11.47
C LEU A 368 -20.37 -11.02 -10.80
N PRO A 369 -20.10 -11.49 -9.57
CA PRO A 369 -18.80 -11.32 -8.97
C PRO A 369 -17.81 -12.30 -9.62
N PHE A 370 -16.71 -11.75 -10.13
CA PHE A 370 -15.53 -12.54 -10.47
C PHE A 370 -15.06 -13.29 -9.22
N VAL A 371 -14.78 -14.58 -9.41
CA VAL A 371 -14.28 -15.50 -8.40
C VAL A 371 -13.06 -14.88 -7.71
N ALA A 372 -13.25 -14.46 -6.47
CA ALA A 372 -12.18 -13.98 -5.61
C ALA A 372 -11.17 -15.13 -5.41
N TYR A 373 -9.97 -14.96 -5.93
CA TYR A 373 -8.81 -15.68 -5.44
C TYR A 373 -8.63 -15.30 -3.97
N ARG A 374 -9.10 -16.16 -3.06
CA ARG A 374 -8.67 -16.13 -1.66
C ARG A 374 -7.19 -16.50 -1.66
N ALA A 375 -6.33 -15.49 -1.68
CA ALA A 375 -4.96 -15.65 -1.22
C ALA A 375 -5.01 -16.18 0.23
N PRO A 376 -4.26 -17.24 0.59
CA PRO A 376 -4.15 -17.65 1.98
C PRO A 376 -3.62 -16.47 2.79
N LEU A 377 -4.21 -16.19 3.95
CA LEU A 377 -3.56 -15.34 4.95
C LEU A 377 -2.20 -15.95 5.28
N CYS A 378 -1.12 -15.39 4.72
CA CYS A 378 0.22 -15.67 5.19
C CYS A 378 0.38 -15.02 6.56
N THR A 379 0.05 -15.76 7.61
CA THR A 379 0.56 -15.48 8.96
C THR A 379 2.07 -15.74 8.92
N CYS A 380 2.85 -14.71 8.60
CA CYS A 380 4.30 -14.79 8.58
C CYS A 380 4.82 -14.73 10.02
N SER A 381 4.76 -15.87 10.73
CA SER A 381 5.24 -16.02 12.12
C SER A 381 6.75 -15.74 12.27
N ARG A 382 7.48 -15.53 11.16
CA ARG A 382 8.91 -15.19 11.13
C ARG A 382 9.22 -13.70 11.23
N CYS A 383 8.23 -12.81 11.19
CA CYS A 383 8.47 -11.36 11.30
C CYS A 383 8.42 -10.82 12.75
N VAL A 384 7.97 -11.63 13.73
CA VAL A 384 7.89 -11.23 15.15
C VAL A 384 9.27 -11.18 15.83
N GLY A 385 10.28 -11.81 15.23
CA GLY A 385 11.63 -11.86 15.78
C GLY A 385 12.68 -11.33 14.82
N ARG A 386 12.69 -10.03 14.53
CA ARG A 386 13.87 -9.25 14.05
C ARG A 386 13.52 -7.78 13.79
N GLN A 387 13.09 -7.09 14.85
CA GLN A 387 13.39 -5.66 14.99
C GLN A 387 14.67 -5.54 15.82
N HIS A 388 15.83 -5.76 15.20
CA HIS A 388 17.12 -5.50 15.83
C HIS A 388 17.81 -4.34 15.14
#